data_AF-A0A955P4W9-F1
#
_entry.id   AF-A0A955P4W9-F1
#
_cell.length_a   1.000
_cell.length_b   1.000
_cell.length_c   1.000
_cell.angle_alpha   90.00
_cell.angle_beta   90.00
_cell.angle_gamma   90.00
#
_symmetry.space_group_name_H-M   'P 1'
#
loop_
_entity.id
_entity.type
_entity.pdbx_description
1 polymer ?
#
loop_
_entity_poly.entity_id
_entity_poly.type
_entity_poly.pdbx_seq_one_letter_code
_entity_poly.pdbx_strand_id
1 'polypeptide(L)'
;NQAVLMNVGEGSDKAIEKAESILAEADHPPKEISDMREYIVDLCADLWESIGFQTSVEKYGANSGHRAAILDYLDVPLNDRWWLEDEFDKVAELENESAKKERLIELANWETPGKGSYYDDIGHVGLSPHVVFPGGASAHPMLYKVPNPTFWNHEGGFSRKRLAWHCTLDWPHLLRYEGL
;
A
#
# COMPACT_ATOMS: atom_id res chain seq x y z
N ASN A 1 -13.15 -3.40 1.76
CA ASN A 1 -12.78 -4.34 2.85
C ASN A 1 -13.27 -3.93 4.23
N GLN A 2 -13.05 -2.69 4.70
CA GLN A 2 -13.49 -2.26 6.04
C GLN A 2 -14.94 -2.66 6.40
N ALA A 3 -15.92 -2.36 5.55
CA ALA A 3 -17.32 -2.73 5.81
C ALA A 3 -17.57 -4.26 5.89
N VAL A 4 -16.80 -5.06 5.15
CA VAL A 4 -16.89 -6.53 5.14
C VAL A 4 -16.27 -7.11 6.41
N LEU A 5 -15.08 -6.63 6.76
CA LEU A 5 -14.35 -7.05 7.96
C LEU A 5 -15.06 -6.61 9.25
N MET A 6 -15.87 -5.54 9.22
CA MET A 6 -16.73 -5.14 10.33
C MET A 6 -17.99 -6.02 10.49
N ASN A 7 -18.41 -6.75 9.45
CA ASN A 7 -19.60 -7.59 9.50
C ASN A 7 -19.28 -9.03 9.95
N VAL A 8 -18.59 -9.17 11.10
CA VAL A 8 -18.24 -10.46 11.71
C VAL A 8 -19.43 -11.20 12.35
N GLY A 9 -20.65 -10.65 12.23
CA GLY A 9 -21.88 -11.27 12.74
C GLY A 9 -22.15 -12.65 12.12
N GLU A 10 -21.68 -12.87 10.89
CA GLU A 10 -21.87 -14.12 10.14
C GLU A 10 -20.78 -15.17 10.38
N GLY A 11 -19.71 -14.83 11.12
CA GLY A 11 -18.53 -15.67 11.38
C GLY A 11 -17.25 -15.11 10.75
N SER A 12 -16.11 -15.31 11.42
CA SER A 12 -14.81 -14.80 11.00
C SER A 12 -14.38 -15.36 9.63
N ASP A 13 -14.49 -16.68 9.44
CA ASP A 13 -14.12 -17.35 8.18
C ASP A 13 -14.93 -16.80 6.98
N LYS A 14 -16.23 -16.55 7.15
CA LYS A 14 -17.06 -15.95 6.08
C LYS A 14 -16.69 -14.51 5.78
N ALA A 15 -16.29 -13.74 6.79
CA ALA A 15 -15.85 -12.37 6.58
C ALA A 15 -14.51 -12.34 5.83
N ILE A 16 -13.60 -13.26 6.14
CA ILE A 16 -12.34 -13.46 5.41
C ILE A 16 -12.62 -13.87 3.97
N GLU A 17 -13.41 -14.91 3.73
CA GLU A 17 -13.75 -15.39 2.37
C GLU A 17 -14.33 -14.27 1.50
N LYS A 18 -15.24 -13.46 2.05
CA LYS A 18 -15.79 -12.29 1.34
C LYS A 18 -14.73 -11.22 1.05
N ALA A 19 -13.83 -10.96 2.00
CA ALA A 19 -12.77 -9.97 1.81
C ALA A 19 -11.75 -10.44 0.77
N GLU A 20 -11.33 -11.71 0.82
CA GLU A 20 -10.47 -12.35 -0.17
C GLU A 20 -11.10 -12.34 -1.56
N SER A 21 -12.40 -12.64 -1.67
CA SER A 21 -13.11 -12.56 -2.94
C SER A 21 -13.07 -11.16 -3.56
N ILE A 22 -13.19 -10.10 -2.76
CA ILE A 22 -13.09 -8.71 -3.25
C ILE A 22 -11.65 -8.40 -3.68
N LEU A 23 -10.66 -8.84 -2.90
CA LEU A 23 -9.25 -8.66 -3.26
C LEU A 23 -8.89 -9.37 -4.57
N ALA A 24 -9.44 -10.57 -4.78
CA ALA A 24 -9.24 -11.39 -5.96
C ALA A 24 -9.91 -10.83 -7.23
N GLU A 25 -10.84 -9.86 -7.13
CA GLU A 25 -11.43 -9.20 -8.32
C GLU A 25 -10.35 -8.59 -9.23
N ALA A 26 -9.21 -8.16 -8.66
CA ALA A 26 -8.10 -7.61 -9.44
C ALA A 26 -7.41 -8.65 -10.34
N ASP A 27 -7.55 -9.95 -10.08
CA ASP A 27 -7.00 -11.03 -10.91
C ASP A 27 -7.88 -11.33 -12.13
N HIS A 28 -9.10 -10.81 -12.12
CA HIS A 28 -10.09 -10.95 -13.18
C HIS A 28 -10.66 -9.59 -13.59
N PRO A 29 -9.80 -8.67 -14.08
CA PRO A 29 -10.24 -7.32 -14.36
C PRO A 29 -11.20 -7.30 -15.56
N PRO A 30 -12.08 -6.28 -15.67
CA PRO A 30 -12.90 -6.06 -16.85
C PRO A 30 -12.06 -6.03 -18.13
N LYS A 31 -12.68 -6.37 -19.27
CA LYS A 31 -12.00 -6.45 -20.56
C LYS A 31 -11.27 -5.14 -20.90
N GLU A 32 -11.86 -4.01 -20.57
CA GLU A 32 -11.30 -2.68 -20.83
C GLU A 32 -9.95 -2.47 -20.12
N ILE A 33 -9.82 -2.96 -18.88
CA ILE A 33 -8.59 -2.87 -18.10
C ILE A 33 -7.54 -3.85 -18.66
N SER A 34 -7.95 -5.05 -19.06
CA SER A 34 -7.07 -6.01 -19.74
C SER A 34 -6.52 -5.43 -21.06
N ASP A 35 -7.39 -4.86 -21.89
CA ASP A 35 -7.03 -4.21 -23.15
C ASP A 35 -6.05 -3.03 -22.91
N MET A 36 -6.27 -2.23 -21.86
CA MET A 36 -5.34 -1.14 -21.48
C MET A 36 -3.97 -1.67 -21.04
N ARG A 37 -3.95 -2.78 -20.29
CA ARG A 37 -2.72 -3.44 -19.87
C ARG A 37 -1.91 -3.92 -21.08
N GLU A 38 -2.56 -4.59 -22.03
CA GLU A 38 -1.94 -5.01 -23.29
C GLU A 38 -1.41 -3.81 -24.08
N TYR A 39 -2.17 -2.72 -24.16
CA TYR A 39 -1.72 -1.50 -24.82
C TYR A 39 -0.47 -0.89 -24.17
N ILE A 40 -0.34 -0.92 -22.84
CA ILE A 40 0.88 -0.49 -22.14
C ILE A 40 2.08 -1.39 -22.52
N VAL A 41 1.86 -2.71 -22.62
CA VAL A 41 2.90 -3.67 -23.03
C VAL A 41 3.38 -3.39 -24.45
N ASP A 42 2.46 -3.11 -25.37
CA ASP A 42 2.75 -2.77 -26.76
C ASP A 42 3.54 -1.46 -26.85
N LEU A 43 3.10 -0.41 -26.15
CA LEU A 43 3.84 0.86 -26.08
C LEU A 43 5.27 0.68 -25.52
N CYS A 44 5.44 -0.21 -24.53
CA CYS A 44 6.76 -0.52 -24.00
C CYS A 44 7.65 -1.22 -25.05
N ALA A 45 7.07 -2.05 -25.92
CA ALA A 45 7.78 -2.66 -27.04
C ALA A 45 8.16 -1.61 -28.10
N ASP A 46 7.23 -0.74 -28.50
CA ASP A 46 7.48 0.35 -29.46
C ASP A 46 8.59 1.30 -28.97
N LEU A 47 8.61 1.63 -27.68
CA LEU A 47 9.66 2.46 -27.07
C LEU A 47 11.03 1.78 -27.06
N TRP A 48 11.06 0.46 -26.88
CA TRP A 48 12.29 -0.32 -27.00
C TRP A 48 12.80 -0.32 -28.45
N GLU A 49 11.93 -0.60 -29.42
CA GLU A 49 12.33 -0.66 -30.84
C GLU A 49 12.76 0.70 -31.39
N SER A 50 12.07 1.78 -30.99
CA SER A 50 12.32 3.12 -31.52
C SER A 50 13.56 3.79 -30.94
N ILE A 51 13.75 3.70 -29.62
CA ILE A 51 14.79 4.48 -28.91
C ILE A 51 15.60 3.65 -27.90
N GLY A 52 15.37 2.34 -27.81
CA GLY A 52 16.08 1.46 -26.88
C GLY A 52 15.68 1.66 -25.42
N PHE A 53 14.46 2.12 -25.14
CA PHE A 53 14.04 2.36 -23.76
C PHE A 53 13.81 1.05 -22.99
N GLN A 54 14.56 0.88 -21.90
CA GLN A 54 14.62 -0.37 -21.14
C GLN A 54 13.52 -0.43 -20.06
N THR A 55 12.31 -0.84 -20.45
CA THR A 55 11.14 -0.84 -19.56
C THR A 55 10.98 -2.10 -18.69
N SER A 56 11.89 -3.07 -18.81
CA SER A 56 11.90 -4.32 -18.05
C SER A 56 13.33 -4.82 -17.88
N VAL A 57 13.64 -5.43 -16.73
CA VAL A 57 14.96 -6.03 -16.47
C VAL A 57 15.16 -7.25 -17.36
N GLU A 58 14.27 -8.22 -17.30
CA GLU A 58 14.42 -9.48 -18.03
C GLU A 58 14.23 -9.28 -19.55
N LYS A 59 13.22 -8.51 -19.95
CA LYS A 59 12.84 -8.40 -21.37
C LYS A 59 13.69 -7.38 -22.14
N TYR A 60 14.04 -6.26 -21.53
CA TYR A 60 14.71 -5.14 -22.20
C TYR A 60 16.05 -4.75 -21.56
N GLY A 61 16.55 -5.54 -20.60
CA GLY A 61 17.88 -5.40 -20.05
C GLY A 61 18.07 -4.18 -19.15
N ALA A 62 17.01 -3.69 -18.49
CA ALA A 62 17.14 -2.63 -17.50
C ALA A 62 18.10 -3.05 -16.38
N ASN A 63 18.91 -2.12 -15.87
CA ASN A 63 19.95 -2.43 -14.88
C ASN A 63 19.36 -2.92 -13.54
N SER A 64 18.19 -2.41 -13.16
CA SER A 64 17.44 -2.88 -12.00
C SER A 64 16.00 -2.40 -12.05
N GLY A 65 15.13 -3.03 -11.25
CA GLY A 65 13.73 -2.64 -11.10
C GLY A 65 13.52 -1.18 -10.64
N HIS A 66 14.51 -0.57 -10.00
CA HIS A 66 14.38 0.75 -9.37
C HIS A 66 14.33 1.91 -10.39
N ARG A 67 14.71 1.66 -11.64
CA ARG A 67 14.80 2.70 -12.68
C ARG A 67 14.21 2.21 -13.98
N ALA A 68 13.16 2.89 -14.42
CA ALA A 68 12.52 2.73 -15.73
C ALA A 68 11.90 1.36 -16.04
N ALA A 69 12.13 0.32 -15.23
CA ALA A 69 11.59 -1.02 -15.38
C ALA A 69 10.07 -1.13 -15.05
N ILE A 70 9.29 -0.15 -15.50
CA ILE A 70 7.87 0.03 -15.17
C ILE A 70 7.01 -1.19 -15.53
N LEU A 71 7.39 -1.93 -16.57
CA LEU A 71 6.63 -3.07 -17.05
C LEU A 71 6.63 -4.22 -16.03
N ASP A 72 7.71 -4.35 -15.26
CA ASP A 72 7.87 -5.40 -14.26
C ASP A 72 6.94 -5.19 -13.05
N TYR A 73 6.42 -3.97 -12.85
CA TYR A 73 5.58 -3.57 -11.70
C TYR A 73 4.12 -3.29 -12.07
N LEU A 74 3.74 -3.51 -13.33
CA LEU A 74 2.44 -3.09 -13.87
C LEU A 74 1.25 -3.62 -13.06
N ASP A 75 1.39 -4.84 -12.53
CA ASP A 75 0.32 -5.55 -11.82
C ASP A 75 0.49 -5.53 -10.28
N VAL A 76 1.46 -4.77 -9.75
CA VAL A 76 1.66 -4.65 -8.31
C VAL A 76 0.48 -3.89 -7.68
N PRO A 77 -0.17 -4.43 -6.63
CA PRO A 77 -1.31 -3.78 -6.01
C PRO A 77 -0.91 -2.44 -5.36
N LEU A 78 -1.68 -1.40 -5.67
CA LEU A 78 -1.53 -0.06 -5.07
C LEU A 78 -2.34 0.09 -3.77
N ASN A 79 -2.76 -1.01 -3.17
CA ASN A 79 -3.49 -1.07 -1.91
C ASN A 79 -2.85 -2.11 -0.98
N ASP A 80 -3.39 -2.23 0.24
CA ASP A 80 -2.90 -3.14 1.27
C ASP A 80 -3.22 -4.64 1.01
N ARG A 81 -3.56 -5.06 -0.22
CA ARG A 81 -4.01 -6.43 -0.56
C ARG A 81 -3.09 -7.52 0.00
N TRP A 82 -1.81 -7.48 -0.36
CA TRP A 82 -0.86 -8.54 0.04
C TRP A 82 -0.68 -8.60 1.56
N TRP A 83 -0.66 -7.46 2.23
CA TRP A 83 -0.60 -7.42 3.68
C TRP A 83 -1.87 -8.01 4.30
N LEU A 84 -3.06 -7.66 3.78
CA LEU A 84 -4.33 -8.18 4.28
C LEU A 84 -4.45 -9.69 4.13
N GLU A 85 -4.02 -10.26 3.00
CA GLU A 85 -3.96 -11.70 2.78
C GLU A 85 -3.08 -12.38 3.87
N ASP A 86 -1.88 -11.84 4.13
CA ASP A 86 -1.00 -12.36 5.18
C ASP A 86 -1.62 -12.21 6.59
N GLU A 87 -2.41 -11.16 6.83
CA GLU A 87 -3.12 -10.99 8.09
C GLU A 87 -4.30 -11.96 8.24
N PHE A 88 -4.98 -12.31 7.15
CA PHE A 88 -6.05 -13.31 7.17
C PHE A 88 -5.52 -14.71 7.51
N ASP A 89 -4.37 -15.09 6.95
CA ASP A 89 -3.68 -16.34 7.31
C ASP A 89 -3.40 -16.39 8.83
N LYS A 90 -2.88 -15.29 9.40
CA LYS A 90 -2.64 -15.19 10.86
C LYS A 90 -3.93 -15.27 11.66
N VAL A 91 -5.02 -14.66 11.18
CA VAL A 91 -6.33 -14.76 11.84
C VAL A 91 -6.83 -16.20 11.82
N ALA A 92 -6.66 -16.92 10.72
CA ALA A 92 -7.11 -18.30 10.59
C ALA A 92 -6.48 -19.24 11.64
N GLU A 93 -5.23 -18.96 12.04
CA GLU A 93 -4.45 -19.69 13.05
C GLU A 93 -4.90 -19.43 14.51
N LEU A 94 -5.73 -18.41 14.78
CA LEU A 94 -6.17 -18.11 16.14
C LEU A 94 -7.10 -19.19 16.71
N GLU A 95 -6.92 -19.52 18.00
CA GLU A 95 -7.56 -20.66 18.65
C GLU A 95 -9.09 -20.58 18.78
N ASN A 96 -9.63 -19.36 18.88
CA ASN A 96 -11.06 -19.18 19.15
C ASN A 96 -11.68 -18.08 18.29
N GLU A 97 -12.97 -18.26 18.01
CA GLU A 97 -13.75 -17.38 17.15
C GLU A 97 -13.82 -15.94 17.69
N SER A 98 -13.82 -15.75 19.01
CA SER A 98 -13.85 -14.40 19.58
C SER A 98 -12.58 -13.61 19.24
N ALA A 99 -11.41 -14.24 19.37
CA ALA A 99 -10.13 -13.65 19.03
C ALA A 99 -10.03 -13.34 17.53
N LYS A 100 -10.54 -14.25 16.67
CA LYS A 100 -10.61 -14.00 15.23
C LYS A 100 -11.43 -12.76 14.91
N LYS A 101 -12.64 -12.65 15.47
CA LYS A 101 -13.52 -11.50 15.25
C LYS A 101 -12.90 -10.20 15.74
N GLU A 102 -12.27 -10.21 16.91
CA GLU A 102 -11.59 -9.03 17.47
C GLU A 102 -10.45 -8.57 16.55
N ARG A 103 -9.61 -9.50 16.06
CA ARG A 103 -8.53 -9.17 15.13
C ARG A 103 -9.06 -8.63 13.80
N LEU A 104 -10.15 -9.18 13.25
CA LEU A 104 -10.76 -8.65 12.02
C LEU A 104 -11.32 -7.24 12.20
N ILE A 105 -11.92 -6.93 13.35
CA ILE A 105 -12.39 -5.58 13.69
C ILE A 105 -11.21 -4.62 13.81
N GLU A 106 -10.09 -5.05 14.39
CA GLU A 106 -8.86 -4.26 14.46
C GLU A 106 -8.33 -3.95 13.06
N LEU A 107 -8.18 -4.95 12.19
CA LEU A 107 -7.76 -4.77 10.80
C LEU A 107 -8.69 -3.82 10.03
N ALA A 108 -10.00 -3.91 10.26
CA ALA A 108 -10.97 -3.02 9.64
C ALA A 108 -10.83 -1.57 10.10
N ASN A 109 -10.41 -1.34 11.34
CA ASN A 109 -10.28 -0.01 11.94
C ASN A 109 -8.83 0.49 12.00
N TRP A 110 -7.92 -0.15 11.28
CA TRP A 110 -6.49 0.12 11.39
C TRP A 110 -6.14 1.61 11.22
N GLU A 111 -6.72 2.26 10.20
CA GLU A 111 -6.52 3.69 9.93
C GLU A 111 -7.55 4.59 10.62
N THR A 112 -8.57 4.00 11.23
CA THR A 112 -9.67 4.70 11.89
C THR A 112 -9.90 4.13 13.29
N PRO A 113 -8.96 4.33 14.24
CA PRO A 113 -8.96 3.68 15.56
C PRO A 113 -10.13 4.08 16.48
N GLY A 114 -11.05 4.93 16.02
CA GLY A 114 -12.25 5.33 16.74
C GLY A 114 -12.20 6.75 17.28
N LYS A 115 -13.32 7.19 17.88
CA LYS A 115 -13.49 8.57 18.35
C LYS A 115 -12.44 8.94 19.40
N GLY A 116 -11.76 10.06 19.19
CA GLY A 116 -10.73 10.58 20.12
C GLY A 116 -9.36 9.92 19.95
N SER A 117 -9.21 8.99 18.99
CA SER A 117 -7.93 8.40 18.61
C SER A 117 -7.49 8.93 17.25
N TYR A 118 -6.18 8.88 17.01
CA TYR A 118 -5.55 9.34 15.77
C TYR A 118 -4.73 8.21 15.14
N TYR A 119 -4.71 8.19 13.82
CA TYR A 119 -3.78 7.40 13.03
C TYR A 119 -2.98 8.37 12.15
N ASP A 120 -1.67 8.45 12.40
CA ASP A 120 -0.75 9.27 11.62
C ASP A 120 0.25 8.36 10.91
N ASP A 121 0.16 8.28 9.58
CA ASP A 121 1.22 7.70 8.76
C ASP A 121 2.30 8.77 8.56
N ILE A 122 3.25 8.83 9.49
CA ILE A 122 4.28 9.88 9.55
C ILE A 122 5.16 9.99 8.29
N GLY A 123 5.25 8.94 7.47
CA GLY A 123 5.97 8.98 6.20
C GLY A 123 5.13 9.57 5.06
N HIS A 124 3.81 9.54 5.19
CA HIS A 124 2.90 9.93 4.13
C HIS A 124 2.37 11.35 4.35
N VAL A 125 2.86 12.30 3.55
CA VAL A 125 2.52 13.73 3.65
C VAL A 125 1.00 14.01 3.66
N GLY A 126 0.20 13.20 2.94
CA GLY A 126 -1.26 13.33 2.90
C GLY A 126 -2.02 12.64 4.05
N LEU A 127 -1.35 11.83 4.87
CA LEU A 127 -1.92 11.03 5.97
C LEU A 127 -1.18 11.28 7.30
N SER A 128 -0.41 12.38 7.35
CA SER A 128 0.35 12.81 8.53
C SER A 128 -0.10 14.22 9.00
N PRO A 129 -1.40 14.47 9.21
CA PRO A 129 -1.93 15.82 9.46
C PRO A 129 -1.33 16.51 10.68
N HIS A 130 -0.83 15.75 11.66
CA HIS A 130 -0.23 16.30 12.87
C HIS A 130 1.28 16.52 12.77
N VAL A 131 1.93 16.09 11.68
CA VAL A 131 3.36 16.35 11.47
C VAL A 131 3.56 17.83 11.12
N VAL A 132 4.30 18.52 11.99
CA VAL A 132 4.63 19.93 11.76
C VAL A 132 5.89 20.02 10.90
N PHE A 133 5.70 20.34 9.63
CA PHE A 133 6.79 20.62 8.69
C PHE A 133 7.30 22.05 8.86
N PRO A 134 8.59 22.27 9.20
CA PRO A 134 9.16 23.62 9.28
C PRO A 134 9.08 24.33 7.93
N GLY A 135 8.53 25.54 7.95
CA GLY A 135 8.26 26.33 6.73
C GLY A 135 6.93 26.00 6.03
N GLY A 136 6.12 25.09 6.58
CA GLY A 136 4.81 24.73 6.06
C GLY A 136 4.84 23.66 4.96
N ALA A 137 3.69 23.31 4.40
CA ALA A 137 3.53 22.19 3.46
C ALA A 137 4.31 22.35 2.14
N SER A 138 4.71 23.58 1.79
CA SER A 138 5.47 23.89 0.56
C SER A 138 6.96 24.15 0.80
N ALA A 139 7.43 24.00 2.04
CA ALA A 139 8.83 24.18 2.35
C ALA A 139 9.67 23.08 1.72
N HIS A 140 10.69 23.48 0.97
CA HIS A 140 11.68 22.51 0.48
C HIS A 140 12.44 21.94 1.70
N PRO A 141 12.36 20.63 1.98
CA PRO A 141 12.86 20.07 3.23
C PRO A 141 14.36 20.29 3.47
N MET A 142 15.15 20.33 2.39
CA MET A 142 16.59 20.61 2.45
C MET A 142 16.93 22.03 2.97
N LEU A 143 15.99 22.97 2.93
CA LEU A 143 16.21 24.32 3.47
C LEU A 143 16.17 24.33 5.00
N TYR A 144 15.43 23.41 5.61
CA TYR A 144 15.16 23.39 7.04
C TYR A 144 15.87 22.25 7.79
N LYS A 145 16.69 21.46 7.08
CA LYS A 145 17.39 20.28 7.62
C LYS A 145 16.46 19.31 8.36
N VAL A 146 15.24 19.16 7.86
CA VAL A 146 14.31 18.15 8.37
C VAL A 146 14.46 16.84 7.60
N PRO A 147 14.21 15.68 8.24
CA PRO A 147 14.14 14.41 7.56
C PRO A 147 13.14 14.46 6.41
N ASN A 148 13.50 13.80 5.31
CA ASN A 148 12.59 13.54 4.21
C ASN A 148 11.97 12.17 4.42
N PRO A 149 10.70 11.98 4.06
CA PRO A 149 10.16 10.65 3.89
C PRO A 149 11.03 9.86 2.92
N THR A 150 11.42 8.67 3.33
CA THR A 150 12.22 7.75 2.55
C THR A 150 11.33 6.61 2.09
N PHE A 151 11.30 6.38 0.78
CA PHE A 151 10.60 5.25 0.19
C PHE A 151 11.56 4.07 0.07
N TRP A 152 11.21 2.96 0.72
CA TRP A 152 12.01 1.74 0.72
C TRP A 152 11.58 0.83 -0.41
N ASN A 153 12.55 0.34 -1.19
CA ASN A 153 12.29 -0.71 -2.15
C ASN A 153 12.50 -2.10 -1.53
N HIS A 154 11.68 -2.43 -0.52
CA HIS A 154 11.73 -3.73 0.13
C HIS A 154 11.46 -4.85 -0.87
N GLU A 155 12.25 -5.93 -0.82
CA GLU A 155 12.09 -7.11 -1.69
C GLU A 155 11.98 -6.75 -3.19
N GLY A 156 12.72 -5.73 -3.61
CA GLY A 156 12.70 -5.29 -5.01
C GLY A 156 11.39 -4.63 -5.43
N GLY A 157 10.52 -4.22 -4.50
CA GLY A 157 9.22 -3.58 -4.76
C GLY A 157 8.03 -4.54 -4.66
N PHE A 158 8.29 -5.81 -4.34
CA PHE A 158 7.28 -6.87 -4.21
C PHE A 158 6.99 -7.22 -2.75
N SER A 159 7.25 -6.30 -1.82
CA SER A 159 7.09 -6.58 -0.41
C SER A 159 5.63 -6.60 0.03
N ARG A 160 5.25 -7.65 0.75
CA ARG A 160 3.90 -7.86 1.31
C ARG A 160 3.65 -7.06 2.60
N LYS A 161 4.59 -6.21 3.00
CA LYS A 161 4.36 -5.26 4.09
C LYS A 161 3.27 -4.26 3.71
N ARG A 162 2.60 -3.75 4.74
CA ARG A 162 1.62 -2.67 4.62
C ARG A 162 2.20 -1.44 3.92
N LEU A 163 1.40 -0.73 3.13
CA LEU A 163 1.88 0.41 2.34
C LEU A 163 2.50 1.53 3.19
N ALA A 164 1.89 1.82 4.33
CA ALA A 164 2.39 2.80 5.31
C ALA A 164 3.80 2.46 5.85
N TRP A 165 4.29 1.24 5.66
CA TRP A 165 5.62 0.83 6.10
C TRP A 165 6.68 0.91 5.00
N HIS A 166 6.29 1.19 3.76
CA HIS A 166 7.23 1.44 2.66
C HIS A 166 7.71 2.88 2.63
N CYS A 167 6.99 3.81 3.27
CA CYS A 167 7.43 5.19 3.43
C CYS A 167 7.69 5.49 4.90
N THR A 168 8.94 5.78 5.27
CA THR A 168 9.29 6.11 6.66
C THR A 168 9.84 7.52 6.76
N LEU A 169 9.48 8.20 7.84
CA LEU A 169 10.15 9.41 8.30
C LEU A 169 10.85 9.07 9.62
N ASP A 170 12.18 9.18 9.68
CA ASP A 170 12.97 8.75 10.85
C ASP A 170 12.40 9.26 12.18
N TRP A 171 12.30 10.59 12.31
CA TRP A 171 11.64 11.21 13.46
C TRP A 171 11.03 12.56 13.07
N PRO A 172 9.71 12.75 13.20
CA PRO A 172 9.11 14.06 13.02
C PRO A 172 9.68 15.02 14.08
N HIS A 173 9.96 16.26 13.69
CA HIS A 173 10.48 17.27 14.62
C HIS A 173 9.46 17.62 15.72
N LEU A 174 8.18 17.59 15.36
CA LEU A 174 7.07 17.89 16.25
C LEU A 174 5.79 17.25 15.68
N LEU A 175 5.02 16.63 16.56
CA LEU A 175 3.62 16.29 16.31
C LEU A 175 2.74 17.26 17.10
N ARG A 176 1.72 17.83 16.47
CA ARG A 176 0.77 18.74 17.13
C ARG A 176 -0.63 18.17 17.04
N TYR A 177 -1.19 17.90 18.20
CA TYR A 177 -2.59 17.51 18.37
C TYR A 177 -3.33 18.66 19.07
N GLU A 178 -4.51 19.01 18.57
CA GLU A 178 -5.35 20.05 19.15
C GLU A 178 -6.58 19.43 19.84
N GLY A 179 -6.94 19.91 21.04
CA GLY A 179 -8.15 19.48 21.73
C GLY A 179 -8.10 18.08 22.36
N LEU A 180 -6.90 17.59 22.69
CA LEU A 180 -6.69 16.43 23.57
C LEU A 180 -6.99 16.75 25.04
#